data_AF-A0A358D0Y7-F1
#
_entry.id   AF-A0A358D0Y7-F1
#
_cell.length_a   1.000
_cell.length_b   1.000
_cell.length_c   1.000
_cell.angle_alpha   90.00
_cell.angle_beta   90.00
_cell.angle_gamma   90.00
#
_symmetry.space_group_name_H-M   'P 1'
#
loop_
_entity.id
_entity.type
_entity.pdbx_description
1 polymer ?
#
loop_
_entity_poly.entity_id
_entity_poly.type
_entity_poly.pdbx_seq_one_letter_code
_entity_poly.pdbx_strand_id
1 'polypeptide(L)'
;MTNQLEIVVTPTGNHPTAQVLATATLLALEWAAPYANVTIGHNGVSACEPSPEAVGGLLRLSSDRKERLEVAARSAIQSEETEIQITESSDGGWNLPIELDPWTATGLFLAASTFTPSTSAGAALKKILDVTKRENPQTIELLELSQDWALKQIDRMIQTVASRQPRQIANMLQSATTELEALTHTHELLRSRYQSDIEIMDMEL
;
A
#
# COMPACT_ATOMS: atom_id res chain seq x y z
N MET A 1 6.27 20.85 11.81
CA MET A 1 5.17 19.87 11.86
C MET A 1 4.71 19.66 10.43
N THR A 2 4.73 18.43 9.94
CA THR A 2 4.24 18.06 8.62
C THR A 2 2.74 18.32 8.57
N ASN A 3 2.28 19.21 7.68
CA ASN A 3 0.85 19.45 7.45
C ASN A 3 0.25 18.31 6.59
N GLN A 4 0.51 17.05 6.94
CA GLN A 4 -0.01 15.88 6.23
C GLN A 4 -0.97 15.13 7.14
N LEU A 5 -1.94 14.44 6.53
CA LEU A 5 -2.84 13.56 7.27
C LEU A 5 -2.04 12.36 7.74
N GLU A 6 -1.86 12.21 9.05
CA GLU A 6 -1.22 11.01 9.62
C GLU A 6 -2.27 9.91 9.81
N ILE A 7 -2.09 8.80 9.10
CA ILE A 7 -2.91 7.61 9.20
C ILE A 7 -2.05 6.46 9.72
N VAL A 8 -2.52 5.81 10.78
CA VAL A 8 -1.83 4.67 11.38
C VAL A 8 -2.68 3.42 11.21
N VAL A 9 -2.17 2.47 10.43
CA VAL A 9 -2.74 1.15 10.27
C VAL A 9 -2.36 0.31 11.48
N THR A 10 -3.35 -0.09 12.27
CA THR A 10 -3.15 -0.84 13.51
C THR A 10 -3.47 -2.31 13.29
N PRO A 11 -2.48 -3.22 13.24
CA PRO A 11 -2.74 -4.65 13.08
C PRO A 11 -3.70 -5.16 14.17
N THR A 12 -4.68 -5.98 13.80
CA THR A 12 -5.67 -6.54 14.73
C THR A 12 -5.13 -7.73 15.56
N GLY A 13 -3.90 -8.16 15.29
CA GLY A 13 -3.20 -9.23 16.01
C GLY A 13 -1.79 -9.43 15.49
N ASN A 14 -1.00 -10.25 16.20
CA ASN A 14 0.40 -10.54 15.85
C ASN A 14 0.57 -11.70 14.86
N HIS A 15 -0.53 -12.35 14.48
CA HIS A 15 -0.48 -13.50 13.57
C HIS A 15 -0.21 -13.06 12.12
N PRO A 16 0.50 -13.86 11.31
CA PRO A 16 0.97 -13.45 9.98
C PRO A 16 -0.14 -12.96 9.03
N THR A 17 -1.33 -13.57 9.03
CA THR A 17 -2.44 -13.07 8.19
C THR A 17 -2.81 -11.62 8.52
N ALA A 18 -2.87 -11.22 9.80
CA ALA A 18 -3.16 -9.83 10.17
C ALA A 18 -2.02 -8.88 9.76
N GLN A 19 -0.78 -9.38 9.80
CA GLN A 19 0.41 -8.63 9.40
C GLN A 19 0.41 -8.36 7.88
N VAL A 20 0.03 -9.34 7.06
CA VAL A 20 -0.15 -9.13 5.60
C VAL A 20 -1.31 -8.16 5.31
N LEU A 21 -2.43 -8.29 6.03
CA LEU A 21 -3.56 -7.36 5.88
C LEU A 21 -3.18 -5.92 6.23
N ALA A 22 -2.35 -5.72 7.24
CA ALA A 22 -1.85 -4.39 7.60
C ALA A 22 -1.05 -3.77 6.45
N THR A 23 -0.17 -4.53 5.80
CA THR A 23 0.57 -4.09 4.62
C THR A 23 -0.34 -3.81 3.44
N ALA A 24 -1.32 -4.68 3.16
CA ALA A 24 -2.30 -4.47 2.09
C ALA A 24 -3.10 -3.17 2.31
N THR A 25 -3.51 -2.95 3.55
CA THR A 25 -4.24 -1.76 3.98
C THR A 25 -3.42 -0.49 3.84
N LEU A 26 -2.16 -0.51 4.28
CA LEU A 26 -1.23 0.61 4.08
C LEU A 26 -1.13 0.97 2.60
N LEU A 27 -0.89 -0.02 1.73
CA LEU A 27 -0.73 0.21 0.29
C LEU A 27 -2.02 0.70 -0.39
N ALA A 28 -3.19 0.23 0.09
CA ALA A 28 -4.47 0.69 -0.39
C ALA A 28 -4.69 2.18 -0.07
N LEU A 29 -4.38 2.59 1.17
CA LEU A 29 -4.51 3.95 1.67
C LEU A 29 -3.49 4.91 1.06
N GLU A 30 -2.21 4.52 0.99
CA GLU A 30 -1.14 5.33 0.37
C GLU A 30 -1.49 5.75 -1.05
N TRP A 31 -2.08 4.83 -1.80
CA TRP A 31 -2.44 5.11 -3.19
C TRP A 31 -3.72 5.95 -3.30
N ALA A 32 -4.69 5.75 -2.41
CA ALA A 32 -5.92 6.54 -2.41
C ALA A 32 -5.73 7.96 -1.84
N ALA A 33 -4.76 8.16 -0.96
CA ALA A 33 -4.35 9.46 -0.45
C ALA A 33 -2.82 9.63 -0.47
N PRO A 34 -2.21 9.96 -1.64
CA PRO A 34 -0.76 10.18 -1.75
C PRO A 34 -0.24 11.37 -0.92
N TYR A 35 -1.15 12.23 -0.44
CA TYR A 35 -0.87 13.37 0.44
C TYR A 35 -0.91 13.01 1.93
N ALA A 36 -1.33 11.80 2.28
CA ALA A 36 -1.35 11.29 3.65
C ALA A 36 -0.06 10.53 3.95
N ASN A 37 0.44 10.69 5.18
CA ASN A 37 1.50 9.85 5.70
C ASN A 37 0.87 8.62 6.36
N VAL A 38 0.98 7.47 5.69
CA VAL A 38 0.41 6.20 6.16
C VAL A 38 1.51 5.33 6.74
N THR A 39 1.34 4.86 7.97
CA THR A 39 2.32 4.00 8.64
C THR A 39 1.63 2.82 9.31
N ILE A 40 2.35 1.71 9.50
CA ILE A 40 1.88 0.58 10.32
C ILE A 40 2.39 0.78 11.74
N GLY A 41 1.50 0.74 12.72
CA GLY A 41 1.87 0.95 14.12
C GLY A 41 0.67 1.05 15.05
N HIS A 42 0.92 1.42 16.30
CA HIS A 42 -0.10 1.47 17.35
C HIS A 42 -0.38 2.89 17.86
N ASN A 43 0.40 3.88 17.41
CA ASN A 43 0.37 5.24 17.94
C ASN A 43 0.12 6.24 16.80
N GLY A 44 -1.10 6.78 16.71
CA GLY A 44 -1.47 7.75 15.68
C GLY A 44 -2.76 8.52 15.99
N VAL A 45 -2.92 9.68 15.35
CA VAL A 45 -4.10 10.54 15.52
C VAL A 45 -5.32 9.97 14.78
N SER A 46 -5.12 9.34 13.62
CA SER A 46 -6.16 8.65 12.85
C SER A 46 -5.78 7.18 12.71
N ALA A 47 -6.42 6.30 13.47
CA ALA A 47 -6.20 4.86 13.40
C ALA A 47 -7.11 4.21 12.34
N CYS A 48 -6.57 3.23 11.62
CA CYS A 48 -7.29 2.41 10.66
C CYS A 48 -7.05 0.92 10.98
N GLU A 49 -8.11 0.15 11.12
CA GLU A 49 -7.99 -1.30 11.23
C GLU A 49 -7.88 -1.94 9.84
N PRO A 50 -6.98 -2.93 9.65
CA PRO A 50 -6.88 -3.67 8.41
C PRO A 50 -8.17 -4.36 8.01
N SER A 51 -8.44 -4.40 6.70
CA SER A 51 -9.64 -5.04 6.14
C SER A 51 -9.30 -6.04 5.04
N PRO A 52 -10.00 -7.20 4.95
CA PRO A 52 -9.93 -8.09 3.80
C PRO A 52 -10.32 -7.41 2.48
N GLU A 53 -11.08 -6.33 2.49
CA GLU A 53 -11.43 -5.56 1.28
C GLU A 53 -10.21 -4.80 0.72
N ALA A 54 -9.19 -4.54 1.56
CA ALA A 54 -7.98 -3.83 1.18
C ALA A 54 -6.91 -4.70 0.52
N VAL A 55 -7.12 -6.03 0.41
CA VAL A 55 -6.10 -6.97 -0.12
C VAL A 55 -5.59 -6.62 -1.52
N GLY A 56 -6.43 -5.98 -2.34
CA GLY A 56 -6.05 -5.46 -3.65
C GLY A 56 -4.89 -4.45 -3.61
N GLY A 57 -4.62 -3.81 -2.46
CA GLY A 57 -3.46 -2.95 -2.26
C GLY A 57 -2.13 -3.65 -2.54
N LEU A 58 -2.01 -4.96 -2.28
CA LEU A 58 -0.82 -5.75 -2.59
C LEU A 58 -0.51 -5.83 -4.09
N LEU A 59 -1.54 -5.73 -4.93
CA LEU A 59 -1.39 -5.77 -6.40
C LEU A 59 -0.73 -4.50 -6.94
N ARG A 60 -0.69 -3.41 -6.14
CA ARG A 60 -0.05 -2.14 -6.51
C ARG A 60 1.47 -2.14 -6.33
N LEU A 61 2.04 -3.15 -5.66
CA LEU A 61 3.49 -3.29 -5.60
C LEU A 61 4.08 -3.48 -7.00
N SER A 62 5.17 -2.77 -7.29
CA SER A 62 5.96 -3.00 -8.52
C SER A 62 6.59 -4.39 -8.50
N SER A 63 6.90 -4.95 -9.66
CA SER A 63 7.58 -6.24 -9.78
C SER A 63 8.90 -6.24 -9.01
N ASP A 64 9.73 -5.20 -9.16
CA ASP A 64 11.00 -5.05 -8.42
C ASP A 64 10.78 -5.08 -6.90
N ARG A 65 9.77 -4.36 -6.40
CA ARG A 65 9.50 -4.32 -4.96
C ARG A 65 8.98 -5.67 -4.44
N LYS A 66 8.17 -6.39 -5.23
CA LYS A 66 7.72 -7.75 -4.88
C LYS A 66 8.90 -8.71 -4.81
N GLU A 67 9.74 -8.76 -5.84
CA GLU A 67 10.91 -9.63 -5.90
C GLU A 67 11.87 -9.38 -4.72
N ARG A 68 12.14 -8.10 -4.41
CA ARG A 68 12.98 -7.73 -3.26
C ARG A 68 12.37 -8.14 -1.92
N LEU A 69 11.05 -8.03 -1.76
CA LEU A 69 10.34 -8.49 -0.56
C LEU A 69 10.40 -10.01 -0.43
N GLU A 70 10.20 -10.75 -1.52
CA GLU A 70 10.25 -12.22 -1.54
C GLU A 70 11.65 -12.73 -1.14
N VAL A 71 12.71 -12.14 -1.70
CA VAL A 71 14.11 -12.48 -1.38
C VAL A 71 14.42 -12.16 0.08
N ALA A 72 14.06 -10.97 0.56
CA ALA A 72 14.30 -10.58 1.95
C ALA A 72 13.57 -11.50 2.93
N ALA A 73 12.32 -11.84 2.63
CA ALA A 73 11.50 -12.70 3.47
C ALA A 73 12.03 -14.15 3.53
N ARG A 74 12.45 -14.71 2.39
CA ARG A 74 13.13 -16.02 2.34
C ARG A 74 14.39 -16.05 3.19
N SER A 75 15.20 -14.99 3.09
CA SER A 75 16.41 -14.84 3.90
C SER A 75 16.10 -14.74 5.40
N ALA A 76 15.03 -14.03 5.78
CA ALA A 76 14.63 -13.85 7.18
C ALA A 76 14.24 -15.16 7.87
N ILE A 77 13.60 -16.08 7.14
CA ILE A 77 13.23 -17.40 7.69
C ILE A 77 14.29 -18.49 7.50
N GLN A 78 15.46 -18.14 6.95
CA GLN A 78 16.55 -19.07 6.62
C GLN A 78 16.07 -20.29 5.80
N SER A 79 15.06 -20.10 4.97
CA SER A 79 14.51 -21.21 4.18
C SER A 79 15.33 -21.37 2.90
N GLU A 80 16.02 -22.51 2.80
CA GLU A 80 16.63 -23.00 1.55
C GLU A 80 15.61 -23.74 0.66
N GLU A 81 14.36 -23.86 1.12
CA GLU A 81 13.32 -24.55 0.36
C GLU A 81 12.93 -23.75 -0.87
N THR A 82 12.95 -24.41 -2.04
CA THR A 82 12.51 -23.83 -3.30
C THR A 82 11.01 -23.54 -3.29
N GLU A 83 10.21 -24.39 -2.63
CA GLU A 83 8.76 -24.25 -2.54
C GLU A 83 8.33 -23.89 -1.11
N ILE A 84 7.58 -22.80 -0.97
CA ILE A 84 7.02 -22.37 0.31
C ILE A 84 5.54 -22.73 0.35
N GLN A 85 5.16 -23.63 1.26
CA GLN A 85 3.77 -24.04 1.46
C GLN A 85 3.23 -23.46 2.77
N ILE A 86 2.29 -22.53 2.65
CA ILE A 86 1.71 -21.85 3.80
C ILE A 86 0.31 -22.43 4.07
N THR A 87 0.11 -22.94 5.28
CA THR A 87 -1.20 -23.37 5.78
C THR A 87 -1.59 -22.45 6.93
N GLU A 88 -2.75 -21.81 6.80
CA GLU A 88 -3.30 -20.91 7.80
C GLU A 88 -4.10 -21.71 8.85
N SER A 89 -3.91 -21.42 10.14
CA SER A 89 -4.74 -21.91 11.23
C SER A 89 -5.99 -21.05 11.44
N SER A 90 -6.93 -21.51 12.28
CA SER A 90 -8.20 -20.83 12.52
C SER A 90 -8.07 -19.44 13.18
N ASP A 91 -6.92 -19.15 13.79
CA ASP A 91 -6.58 -17.85 14.39
C ASP A 91 -5.75 -16.95 13.45
N GLY A 92 -5.54 -17.37 12.19
CA GLY A 92 -4.75 -16.62 11.21
C GLY A 92 -3.23 -16.77 11.38
N GLY A 93 -2.78 -17.70 12.24
CA GLY A 93 -1.41 -18.18 12.32
C GLY A 93 -1.01 -18.97 11.07
N TRP A 94 0.28 -19.06 10.78
CA TRP A 94 0.80 -19.91 9.70
C TRP A 94 1.61 -21.06 10.29
N ASN A 95 1.80 -22.14 9.51
CA ASN A 95 2.67 -23.28 9.82
C ASN A 95 4.18 -22.94 9.81
N LEU A 96 4.56 -21.75 10.29
CA LEU A 96 5.93 -21.26 10.39
C LEU A 96 6.23 -20.86 11.84
N PRO A 97 7.40 -21.20 12.39
CA PRO A 97 7.68 -21.08 13.83
C PRO A 97 8.10 -19.66 14.28
N ILE A 98 7.97 -18.63 13.42
CA ILE A 98 8.56 -17.30 13.63
C ILE A 98 7.46 -16.23 13.67
N GLU A 99 7.57 -15.28 14.60
CA GLU A 99 6.77 -14.04 14.55
C GLU A 99 7.27 -13.16 13.40
N LEU A 100 6.36 -12.78 12.51
CA LEU A 100 6.69 -12.05 11.29
C LEU A 100 6.18 -10.63 11.39
N ASP A 101 7.07 -9.66 11.15
CA ASP A 101 6.64 -8.27 10.95
C ASP A 101 5.80 -8.13 9.65
N PRO A 102 5.04 -7.03 9.48
CA PRO A 102 4.15 -6.84 8.33
C PRO A 102 4.82 -7.06 6.98
N TRP A 103 6.04 -6.58 6.79
CA TRP A 103 6.71 -6.63 5.49
C TRP A 103 7.30 -8.01 5.24
N THR A 104 7.88 -8.65 6.25
CA THR A 104 8.37 -10.03 6.14
C THR A 104 7.24 -11.02 5.90
N ALA A 105 6.13 -10.90 6.63
CA ALA A 105 4.92 -11.72 6.39
C ALA A 105 4.41 -11.55 4.95
N THR A 106 4.37 -10.32 4.46
CA THR A 106 3.93 -10.01 3.09
C THR A 106 4.87 -10.63 2.05
N GLY A 107 6.18 -10.52 2.24
CA GLY A 107 7.16 -11.11 1.34
C GLY A 107 7.05 -12.64 1.29
N LEU A 108 6.85 -13.29 2.44
CA LEU A 108 6.63 -14.75 2.49
C LEU A 108 5.34 -15.16 1.80
N PHE A 109 4.26 -14.42 2.03
CA PHE A 109 2.98 -14.64 1.35
C PHE A 109 3.12 -14.58 -0.17
N LEU A 110 3.79 -13.55 -0.69
CA LEU A 110 4.02 -13.39 -2.13
C LEU A 110 4.96 -14.46 -2.70
N ALA A 111 5.92 -14.92 -1.91
CA ALA A 111 6.85 -16.00 -2.28
C ALA A 111 6.24 -17.41 -2.17
N ALA A 112 5.03 -17.54 -1.63
CA ALA A 112 4.38 -18.81 -1.37
C ALA A 112 3.99 -19.51 -2.67
N SER A 113 4.42 -20.76 -2.82
CA SER A 113 3.99 -21.63 -3.91
C SER A 113 2.53 -22.07 -3.72
N THR A 114 2.12 -22.28 -2.46
CA THR A 114 0.73 -22.59 -2.11
C THR A 114 0.32 -21.87 -0.83
N PHE A 115 -0.94 -21.43 -0.79
CA PHE A 115 -1.57 -20.89 0.42
C PHE A 115 -2.93 -21.56 0.65
N THR A 116 -3.07 -22.21 1.81
CA THR A 116 -4.30 -22.88 2.25
C THR A 116 -4.92 -22.07 3.37
N PRO A 117 -5.95 -21.25 3.08
CA PRO A 117 -6.58 -20.41 4.08
C PRO A 117 -7.58 -21.17 4.94
N SER A 118 -7.72 -20.74 6.19
CA SER A 118 -8.73 -21.21 7.15
C SER A 118 -9.61 -20.07 7.67
N THR A 119 -9.24 -18.81 7.41
CA THR A 119 -10.01 -17.62 7.80
C THR A 119 -10.58 -16.89 6.59
N SER A 120 -11.56 -16.01 6.79
CA SER A 120 -12.09 -15.14 5.72
C SER A 120 -11.03 -14.15 5.20
N ALA A 121 -10.15 -13.68 6.09
CA ALA A 121 -9.00 -12.85 5.74
C ALA A 121 -8.01 -13.62 4.85
N GLY A 122 -7.66 -14.85 5.23
CA GLY A 122 -6.84 -15.73 4.40
C GLY A 122 -7.50 -16.04 3.06
N ALA A 123 -8.81 -16.29 3.03
CA ALA A 123 -9.52 -16.51 1.78
C ALA A 123 -9.46 -15.30 0.83
N ALA A 124 -9.52 -14.08 1.38
CA ALA A 124 -9.33 -12.85 0.60
C ALA A 124 -7.89 -12.71 0.09
N LEU A 125 -6.88 -13.01 0.93
CA LEU A 125 -5.48 -13.01 0.52
C LEU A 125 -5.22 -14.02 -0.59
N LYS A 126 -5.73 -15.27 -0.48
CA LYS A 126 -5.53 -16.30 -1.50
C LYS A 126 -5.87 -15.82 -2.92
N LYS A 127 -6.92 -15.02 -3.08
CA LYS A 127 -7.30 -14.43 -4.37
C LYS A 127 -6.18 -13.63 -5.03
N ILE A 128 -5.25 -13.06 -4.25
CA ILE A 128 -4.09 -12.31 -4.73
C ILE A 128 -3.06 -13.22 -5.41
N LEU A 129 -2.86 -14.44 -4.89
CA LEU A 129 -1.92 -15.41 -5.48
C LEU A 129 -2.51 -16.08 -6.73
N ASP A 130 -3.83 -16.24 -6.78
CA ASP A 130 -4.51 -16.81 -7.94
C ASP A 130 -4.49 -15.87 -9.18
N VAL A 131 -4.13 -14.60 -8.98
CA VAL A 131 -4.05 -13.60 -10.06
C VAL A 131 -2.71 -13.70 -10.80
N THR A 132 -2.79 -13.98 -12.11
CA THR A 132 -1.61 -14.17 -12.97
C THR A 132 -1.21 -12.95 -13.79
N LYS A 133 -2.14 -12.04 -14.11
CA LYS A 133 -1.89 -10.86 -14.97
C LYS A 133 -2.67 -9.63 -14.51
N ARG A 134 -2.09 -8.44 -14.71
CA ARG A 134 -2.75 -7.15 -14.39
C ARG A 134 -4.06 -6.92 -15.15
N GLU A 135 -4.17 -7.42 -16.37
CA GLU A 135 -5.34 -7.25 -17.25
C GLU A 135 -6.46 -8.27 -16.96
N ASN A 136 -6.24 -9.25 -16.08
CA ASN A 136 -7.29 -10.20 -15.71
C ASN A 136 -8.44 -9.43 -15.02
N PRO A 137 -9.72 -9.63 -15.44
CA PRO A 137 -10.88 -9.01 -14.79
C PRO A 137 -10.89 -9.16 -13.26
N GLN A 138 -10.42 -10.29 -12.73
CA GLN A 138 -10.33 -10.51 -11.28
C GLN A 138 -9.34 -9.55 -10.60
N THR A 139 -8.23 -9.21 -11.26
CA THR A 139 -7.27 -8.21 -10.77
C THR A 139 -7.94 -6.84 -10.68
N ILE A 140 -8.68 -6.47 -11.72
CA ILE A 140 -9.37 -5.18 -11.81
C ILE A 140 -10.40 -5.09 -10.69
N GLU A 141 -11.22 -6.12 -10.51
CA GLU A 141 -12.22 -6.19 -9.44
C GLU A 141 -11.59 -6.05 -8.03
N LEU A 142 -10.47 -6.74 -7.78
CA LEU A 142 -9.76 -6.64 -6.50
C LEU A 142 -9.16 -5.24 -6.27
N LEU A 143 -8.64 -4.60 -7.32
CA LEU A 143 -8.11 -3.24 -7.25
C LEU A 143 -9.21 -2.21 -7.02
N GLU A 144 -10.34 -2.34 -7.70
CA GLU A 144 -11.52 -1.49 -7.54
C GLU A 144 -12.11 -1.62 -6.13
N LEU A 145 -12.30 -2.85 -5.65
CA LEU A 145 -12.79 -3.09 -4.29
C LEU A 145 -11.88 -2.45 -3.23
N SER A 146 -10.56 -2.60 -3.40
CA SER A 146 -9.57 -2.01 -2.51
C SER A 146 -9.55 -0.48 -2.57
N GLN A 147 -9.72 0.09 -3.77
CA GLN A 147 -9.81 1.53 -3.97
C GLN A 147 -11.08 2.12 -3.33
N ASP A 148 -12.24 1.52 -3.59
CA ASP A 148 -13.52 1.96 -3.03
C ASP A 148 -13.51 1.91 -1.51
N TRP A 149 -12.93 0.84 -0.94
CA TRP A 149 -12.74 0.73 0.49
C TRP A 149 -11.84 1.85 1.02
N ALA A 150 -10.67 2.06 0.40
CA ALA A 150 -9.70 3.05 0.87
C ALA A 150 -10.25 4.47 0.82
N LEU A 151 -10.94 4.85 -0.26
CA LEU A 151 -11.61 6.15 -0.39
C LEU A 151 -12.64 6.37 0.72
N LYS A 152 -13.47 5.36 1.02
CA LYS A 152 -14.43 5.45 2.14
C LYS A 152 -13.74 5.65 3.50
N GLN A 153 -12.58 5.03 3.72
CA GLN A 153 -11.83 5.24 4.97
C GLN A 153 -11.24 6.66 5.04
N ILE A 154 -10.65 7.14 3.95
CA ILE A 154 -10.09 8.49 3.87
C ILE A 154 -11.18 9.54 4.09
N ASP A 155 -12.35 9.40 3.45
CA ASP A 155 -13.47 10.31 3.64
C ASP A 155 -13.91 10.38 5.11
N ARG A 156 -14.04 9.21 5.77
CA ARG A 156 -14.37 9.14 7.20
C ARG A 156 -13.32 9.82 8.08
N MET A 157 -12.04 9.62 7.77
CA MET A 157 -10.94 10.24 8.50
C MET A 157 -10.93 11.76 8.31
N ILE A 158 -11.09 12.25 7.07
CA ILE A 158 -11.17 13.69 6.78
C ILE A 158 -12.36 14.30 7.51
N GLN A 159 -13.54 13.67 7.48
CA GLN A 159 -14.71 14.16 8.23
C GLN A 159 -14.42 14.23 9.74
N THR A 160 -13.75 13.21 10.29
CA THR A 160 -13.38 13.16 11.70
C THR A 160 -12.39 14.28 12.05
N VAL A 161 -11.34 14.47 11.26
CA VAL A 161 -10.35 15.54 11.46
C VAL A 161 -11.01 16.90 11.28
N ALA A 162 -11.83 17.10 10.25
CA ALA A 162 -12.54 18.36 10.00
C ALA A 162 -13.46 18.75 11.16
N SER A 163 -14.14 17.78 11.79
CA SER A 163 -15.00 18.03 12.95
C SER A 163 -14.22 18.43 14.21
N ARG A 164 -12.99 17.92 14.39
CA ARG A 164 -12.17 18.15 15.59
C ARG A 164 -11.21 19.33 15.43
N GLN A 165 -10.62 19.48 14.25
CA GLN A 165 -9.53 20.40 13.93
C GLN A 165 -9.66 20.95 12.49
N PRO A 166 -10.69 21.76 12.19
CA PRO A 166 -10.94 22.24 10.82
C PRO A 166 -9.80 23.08 10.24
N ARG A 167 -9.04 23.79 11.08
CA ARG A 167 -7.86 24.55 10.66
C ARG A 167 -6.73 23.66 10.13
N GLN A 168 -6.62 22.42 10.62
CA GLN A 168 -5.63 21.47 10.12
C GLN A 168 -5.90 21.13 8.66
N ILE A 169 -7.16 20.84 8.30
CA ILE A 169 -7.57 20.58 6.92
C ILE A 169 -7.29 21.78 6.02
N ALA A 170 -7.62 23.00 6.47
CA ALA A 170 -7.34 24.21 5.70
C ALA A 170 -5.84 24.40 5.44
N ASN A 171 -5.00 24.16 6.44
CA ASN A 171 -3.53 24.24 6.30
C ASN A 171 -2.98 23.16 5.37
N MET A 172 -3.52 21.93 5.43
CA MET A 172 -3.15 20.84 4.53
C MET A 172 -3.49 21.18 3.08
N LEU A 173 -4.72 21.66 2.83
CA LEU A 173 -5.16 22.06 1.49
C LEU A 173 -4.30 23.19 0.94
N GLN A 174 -4.01 24.21 1.75
CA GLN A 174 -3.12 25.29 1.36
C GLN A 174 -1.71 24.79 1.00
N SER A 175 -1.15 23.89 1.81
CA SER A 175 0.17 23.28 1.55
C SER A 175 0.17 22.53 0.22
N ALA A 176 -0.85 21.70 -0.02
CA ALA A 176 -0.98 20.92 -1.25
C ALA A 176 -1.15 21.82 -2.49
N THR A 177 -1.90 22.91 -2.38
CA THR A 177 -2.03 23.90 -3.48
C THR A 177 -0.69 24.56 -3.79
N THR A 178 0.05 24.99 -2.78
CA THR A 178 1.38 25.60 -2.98
C THR A 178 2.39 24.63 -3.60
N GLU A 179 2.39 23.36 -3.18
CA GLU A 179 3.23 22.32 -3.79
C GLU A 179 2.86 22.07 -5.26
N LEU A 180 1.56 22.03 -5.58
CA LEU A 180 1.07 21.87 -6.95
C LEU A 180 1.46 23.05 -7.85
N GLU A 181 1.33 24.27 -7.36
CA GLU A 181 1.74 25.49 -8.07
C GLU A 181 3.25 25.48 -8.36
N ALA A 182 4.06 25.11 -7.36
CA ALA A 182 5.52 25.01 -7.52
C ALA A 182 5.91 23.94 -8.56
N LEU A 183 5.25 22.79 -8.56
CA LEU A 183 5.49 21.72 -9.54
C LEU A 183 5.10 22.17 -10.95
N THR A 184 3.95 22.82 -11.08
CA THR A 184 3.45 23.33 -12.37
C THR A 184 4.42 24.36 -12.94
N HIS A 185 4.88 25.31 -12.12
CA HIS A 185 5.86 26.30 -12.54
C HIS A 185 7.19 25.66 -12.97
N THR A 186 7.66 24.65 -12.24
CA THR A 186 8.86 23.90 -12.59
C THR A 186 8.70 23.19 -13.94
N HIS A 187 7.54 22.58 -14.18
CA HIS A 187 7.24 21.92 -15.45
C HIS A 187 7.21 22.91 -16.62
N GLU A 188 6.57 24.08 -16.46
CA GLU A 188 6.55 25.15 -17.47
C GLU A 188 7.97 25.63 -17.82
N LEU A 189 8.82 25.81 -16.81
CA LEU A 189 10.20 26.25 -17.00
C LEU A 189 11.02 25.19 -17.74
N LEU A 190 10.89 23.91 -17.37
CA LEU A 190 11.54 22.81 -18.09
C LEU A 190 11.05 22.72 -19.53
N ARG A 191 9.73 22.80 -19.76
CA ARG A 191 9.15 22.78 -21.09
C ARG A 191 9.65 23.94 -21.96
N SER A 192 9.71 25.15 -21.40
CA SER A 192 10.25 26.32 -22.10
C SER A 192 11.71 26.11 -22.49
N ARG A 193 12.54 25.53 -21.59
CA ARG A 193 13.94 25.23 -21.90
C ARG A 193 14.06 24.18 -23.01
N TYR A 194 13.31 23.09 -22.93
CA TYR A 194 13.29 22.07 -23.97
C TYR A 194 12.87 22.65 -25.32
N GLN A 195 11.88 23.54 -25.33
CA GLN A 195 11.43 24.17 -26.58
C GLN A 195 12.48 25.12 -27.14
N SER A 196 13.16 25.90 -26.30
CA SER A 196 14.30 26.72 -26.74
C SER A 196 15.46 25.87 -27.26
N ASP A 197 15.77 24.74 -26.62
CA ASP A 197 16.83 23.83 -27.07
C ASP A 197 16.51 23.23 -28.45
N ILE A 198 15.25 22.85 -28.70
CA ILE A 198 14.77 22.37 -30.01
C ILE A 198 14.90 23.48 -31.07
N GLU A 199 14.46 24.70 -30.76
CA GLU A 199 14.55 25.84 -31.68
C GLU A 199 16.01 26.19 -32.04
N ILE A 200 16.94 26.07 -31.08
CA ILE A 200 18.38 26.27 -31.32
C ILE A 200 18.93 25.17 -32.24
N MET A 201 18.57 23.90 -32.00
CA MET A 201 19.01 22.79 -32.84
C MET A 201 18.48 22.88 -34.29
N ASP A 202 17.25 23.36 -34.48
CA ASP A 202 16.66 23.57 -35.81
C ASP A 202 17.30 24.76 -36.57
N MET A 203 17.94 25.70 -35.88
CA MET A 203 18.67 26.83 -36.50
C MET A 203 20.11 26.49 -36.91
N GLU A 204 20.67 25.39 -36.40
CA GLU A 204 22.04 24.94 -36.71
C GLU A 204 22.11 23.93 -37.88
N LEU A 205 20.97 23.56 -38.46
CA LEU A 205 20.81 22.68 -39.64
C LEU A 205 20.51 23.49 -40.92
#